data_AF-T1D683-F1
#
_entry.id   AF-T1D683-F1
#
_cell.length_a   1.000
_cell.length_b   1.000
_cell.length_c   1.000
_cell.angle_alpha   90.00
_cell.angle_beta   90.00
_cell.angle_gamma   90.00
#
_symmetry.space_group_name_H-M   'P 1'
#
loop_
_entity.id
_entity.type
_entity.pdbx_description
1 polymer ?
#
loop_
_entity_poly.entity_id
_entity_poly.type
_entity_poly.pdbx_seq_one_letter_code
_entity_poly.pdbx_strand_id
1 'polypeptide(L)'
;MRRYEHVPHPFTLRFEQAEEVTRGHLILTLFGHGTRQLPIFLYAFEQAVCGERGIAGNHMTLDGVDQVMPEGPVRIYTPGGSLKPLPLHVPTMPSVPMNVRLVLQTPMRLKREGHRVGVTDFRFADLFGNLLRRISMLTYFHTDTPLETDFRALMDAASAVEIQAQLSWREQPRYSRRQGTEMSLGGVVGELEVRDTDLSPFWPYLWLGQWTHAGTAASMGLGHYWIASLPMATPDTAMPIISS
;
A
#
# COMPACT_ATOMS: atom_id res chain seq x y z
N MET A 1 -2.66 -27.39 5.23
CA MET A 1 -1.57 -26.59 5.81
C MET A 1 -1.05 -25.64 4.73
N ARG A 2 -1.30 -24.33 4.82
CA ARG A 2 -0.86 -23.35 3.80
C ARG A 2 0.66 -23.18 3.92
N ARG A 3 1.42 -23.60 2.91
CA ARG A 3 2.87 -23.29 2.82
C ARG A 3 3.01 -21.82 2.42
N TYR A 4 3.50 -21.00 3.32
CA TYR A 4 3.88 -19.62 3.04
C TYR A 4 5.39 -19.57 2.84
N GLU A 5 5.85 -19.34 1.61
CA GLU A 5 7.30 -19.23 1.31
C GLU A 5 7.93 -17.98 1.94
N HIS A 6 7.14 -16.92 2.13
CA HIS A 6 7.58 -15.66 2.72
C HIS A 6 6.47 -15.05 3.58
N VAL A 7 6.81 -14.59 4.79
CA VAL A 7 5.93 -13.80 5.66
C VAL A 7 5.94 -12.35 5.16
N PRO A 8 4.77 -11.70 4.94
CA PRO A 8 4.74 -10.31 4.51
C PRO A 8 5.30 -9.42 5.61
N HIS A 9 6.09 -8.43 5.24
CA HIS A 9 6.50 -7.40 6.18
C HIS A 9 5.27 -6.63 6.71
N PRO A 10 5.20 -6.34 8.03
CA PRO A 10 4.09 -5.63 8.65
C PRO A 10 4.15 -4.12 8.42
N PHE A 11 4.59 -3.70 7.23
CA PHE A 11 4.64 -2.31 6.84
C PHE A 11 4.54 -2.09 5.33
N THR A 12 4.16 -0.88 4.95
CA THR A 12 4.33 -0.32 3.60
C THR A 12 5.08 1.01 3.67
N LEU A 13 5.87 1.29 2.63
CA LEU A 13 6.57 2.55 2.44
C LEU A 13 6.06 3.21 1.17
N ARG A 14 5.62 4.46 1.26
CA ARG A 14 5.23 5.28 0.10
C ARG A 14 6.00 6.59 0.14
N PHE A 15 6.60 6.96 -0.99
CA PHE A 15 7.14 8.30 -1.14
C PHE A 15 6.08 9.18 -1.78
N GLU A 16 5.77 10.31 -1.15
CA GLU A 16 4.94 11.34 -1.74
C GLU A 16 5.86 12.27 -2.52
N GLN A 17 5.61 12.43 -3.83
CA GLN A 17 6.37 13.36 -4.64
C GLN A 17 6.19 14.75 -4.06
N ALA A 18 7.30 15.38 -3.69
CA ALA A 18 7.30 16.79 -3.33
C ALA A 18 7.38 17.66 -4.58
N GLU A 19 6.76 18.84 -4.49
CA GLU A 19 6.86 19.89 -5.50
C GLU A 19 8.30 20.44 -5.61
N GLU A 20 9.10 20.30 -4.54
CA GLU A 20 10.49 20.74 -4.49
C GLU A 20 11.47 19.57 -4.31
N VAL A 21 12.62 19.64 -4.97
CA VAL A 21 13.69 18.62 -4.91
C VAL A 21 14.35 18.52 -3.52
N THR A 22 14.14 19.52 -2.65
CA THR A 22 14.85 19.71 -1.38
C THR A 22 14.15 19.11 -0.15
N ARG A 23 12.86 18.80 -0.24
CA ARG A 23 12.07 18.19 0.85
C ARG A 23 11.21 17.06 0.30
N GLY A 24 10.88 16.06 1.11
CA GLY A 24 9.98 14.99 0.70
C GLY A 24 9.35 14.30 1.89
N HIS A 25 8.19 13.67 1.66
CA HIS A 25 7.47 12.92 2.69
C HIS A 25 7.56 11.43 2.39
N LEU A 26 8.08 10.68 3.37
CA LEU A 26 8.01 9.22 3.38
C LEU A 26 6.89 8.79 4.31
N ILE A 27 5.91 8.11 3.76
CA ILE A 27 4.76 7.58 4.48
C ILE A 27 5.06 6.13 4.83
N LEU A 28 5.15 5.87 6.13
CA LEU A 28 5.26 4.54 6.72
C LEU A 28 3.90 4.15 7.28
N THR A 29 3.31 3.07 6.76
CA THR A 29 2.16 2.43 7.40
C THR A 29 2.63 1.19 8.15
N LEU A 30 2.29 1.08 9.43
CA LEU A 30 2.60 -0.08 10.27
C LEU A 30 1.33 -0.89 10.56
N PHE A 31 1.44 -2.22 10.55
CA PHE A 31 0.30 -3.11 10.79
C PHE A 31 0.50 -3.96 12.04
N GLY A 32 -0.57 -4.15 12.81
CA GLY A 32 -0.62 -5.08 13.94
C GLY A 32 0.55 -4.88 14.92
N HIS A 33 1.22 -5.97 15.27
CA HIS A 33 2.39 -5.99 16.15
C HIS A 33 3.58 -5.15 15.63
N GLY A 34 3.64 -4.85 14.33
CA GLY A 34 4.63 -3.97 13.72
C GLY A 34 4.57 -2.52 14.22
N THR A 35 3.43 -2.08 14.74
CA THR A 35 3.27 -0.74 15.35
C THR A 35 4.21 -0.53 16.55
N ARG A 36 4.54 -1.60 17.29
CA ARG A 36 5.49 -1.56 18.41
C ARG A 36 6.94 -1.34 17.97
N GLN A 37 7.23 -1.48 16.67
CA GLN A 37 8.57 -1.34 16.11
C GLN A 37 8.86 0.08 15.60
N LEU A 38 7.93 1.04 15.76
CA LEU A 38 8.12 2.43 15.34
C LEU A 38 9.49 3.03 15.75
N PRO A 39 9.98 2.87 17.00
CA PRO A 39 11.29 3.38 17.39
C PRO A 39 12.45 2.78 16.58
N ILE A 40 12.33 1.50 16.18
CA ILE A 40 13.34 0.79 15.38
C ILE A 40 13.34 1.33 13.94
N PHE A 41 12.17 1.55 13.35
CA PHE A 41 12.06 2.17 12.03
C PHE A 41 12.65 3.58 12.02
N LEU A 42 12.34 4.38 13.03
CA LEU A 42 12.87 5.73 13.18
C LEU A 42 14.39 5.71 13.23
N TYR A 43 14.97 4.88 14.11
CA TYR A 43 16.42 4.72 14.20
C TYR A 43 17.02 4.27 12.85
N ALA A 44 16.42 3.28 12.19
CA ALA A 44 16.90 2.79 10.90
C ALA A 44 16.87 3.88 9.82
N PHE A 45 15.86 4.74 9.80
CA PHE A 45 15.79 5.86 8.86
C PHE A 45 16.84 6.92 9.15
N GLU A 46 17.04 7.30 10.41
CA GLU A 46 18.10 8.23 10.81
C GLU A 46 19.48 7.71 10.39
N GLN A 47 19.76 6.43 10.65
CA GLN A 47 21.01 5.79 10.21
C GLN A 47 21.14 5.73 8.68
N ALA A 48 20.03 5.50 7.96
CA ALA A 48 20.05 5.43 6.50
C ALA A 48 20.33 6.78 5.84
N VAL A 49 19.82 7.89 6.40
CA VAL A 49 20.04 9.24 5.85
C VAL A 49 21.39 9.84 6.26
N CYS A 50 21.85 9.56 7.48
CA CYS A 50 23.13 10.05 8.02
C CYS A 50 24.33 9.17 7.67
N GLY A 51 24.13 7.91 7.28
CA GLY A 51 25.22 6.99 6.96
C GLY A 51 26.04 7.42 5.76
N GLU A 52 27.28 6.93 5.66
CA GLU A 52 28.27 7.30 4.62
C GLU A 52 27.76 7.17 3.18
N ARG A 53 26.80 6.27 2.94
CA ARG A 53 26.23 6.00 1.61
C ARG A 53 25.01 6.86 1.27
N GLY A 54 24.39 7.48 2.27
CA GLY A 54 23.10 8.15 2.16
C GLY A 54 22.00 7.28 1.53
N ILE A 55 20.89 7.91 1.12
CA ILE A 55 19.84 7.27 0.34
C ILE A 55 20.11 7.55 -1.14
N ALA A 56 20.42 6.49 -1.89
CA ALA A 56 20.79 6.59 -3.31
C ALA A 56 22.00 7.51 -3.59
N GLY A 57 22.86 7.76 -2.60
CA GLY A 57 23.99 8.69 -2.71
C GLY A 57 23.67 10.12 -2.25
N ASN A 58 22.42 10.40 -1.87
CA ASN A 58 22.01 11.69 -1.32
C ASN A 58 22.00 11.62 0.21
N HIS A 59 22.57 12.65 0.84
CA HIS A 59 22.44 12.86 2.28
C HIS A 59 21.20 13.69 2.55
N MET A 60 20.39 13.23 3.50
CA MET A 60 19.16 13.88 3.90
C MET A 60 19.18 14.09 5.41
N THR A 61 18.33 14.97 5.89
CA THR A 61 18.05 15.11 7.32
C THR A 61 16.59 14.77 7.56
N LEU A 62 16.31 14.13 8.69
CA LEU A 62 14.94 13.93 9.14
C LEU A 62 14.47 15.25 9.75
N ASP A 63 13.42 15.86 9.22
CA ASP A 63 12.79 17.05 9.82
C ASP A 63 11.95 16.68 11.06
N GLY A 64 11.25 15.55 10.98
CA GLY A 64 10.52 14.93 12.09
C GLY A 64 9.54 13.89 11.60
N VAL A 65 8.74 13.38 12.52
CA VAL A 65 7.71 12.38 12.24
C VAL A 65 6.38 12.88 12.71
N ASP A 66 5.43 12.91 11.78
CA ASP A 66 4.04 13.22 12.04
C ASP A 66 3.21 11.94 12.03
N GLN A 67 2.33 11.78 13.02
CA GLN A 67 1.33 10.72 13.06
C GLN A 67 0.04 11.26 12.43
N VAL A 68 -0.47 10.56 11.41
CA VAL A 68 -1.73 10.92 10.75
C VAL A 68 -2.90 10.64 11.69
N MET A 69 -3.64 11.68 12.04
CA MET A 69 -4.86 11.61 12.84
C MET A 69 -6.05 12.15 12.03
N PRO A 70 -7.31 11.86 12.43
CA PRO A 70 -8.51 12.37 11.75
C PRO A 70 -8.56 13.90 11.65
N GLU A 71 -8.08 14.60 12.68
CA GLU A 71 -8.03 16.07 12.73
C GLU A 71 -6.82 16.65 11.97
N GLY A 72 -5.96 15.79 11.41
CA GLY A 72 -4.73 16.17 10.71
C GLY A 72 -3.47 15.54 11.30
N PRO A 73 -2.31 15.72 10.63
CA PRO A 73 -1.04 15.19 11.09
C PRO A 73 -0.59 15.89 12.38
N VAL A 74 -0.14 15.12 13.37
CA VAL A 74 0.41 15.65 14.63
C VAL A 74 1.87 15.22 14.77
N ARG A 75 2.76 16.18 15.02
CA ARG A 75 4.19 15.93 15.26
C ARG A 75 4.39 15.09 16.52
N ILE A 76 4.89 13.87 16.35
CA ILE A 76 5.18 12.92 17.45
C ILE A 76 6.68 12.77 17.74
N TYR A 77 7.54 13.26 16.84
CA TYR A 77 8.98 13.24 17.02
C TYR A 77 9.68 14.34 16.24
N THR A 78 10.66 14.98 16.87
CA THR A 78 11.66 15.84 16.24
C THR A 78 13.05 15.31 16.58
N PRO A 79 14.04 15.43 15.68
CA PRO A 79 15.41 14.97 15.95
C PRO A 79 15.95 15.52 17.28
N GLY A 80 16.52 14.63 18.10
CA GLY A 80 17.03 14.97 19.43
C GLY A 80 15.97 15.09 20.53
N GLY A 81 14.68 14.99 20.18
CA GLY A 81 13.56 14.94 21.11
C GLY A 81 13.20 13.51 21.55
N SER A 82 12.21 13.40 22.43
CA SER A 82 11.61 12.11 22.78
C SER A 82 10.44 11.79 21.85
N LEU A 83 10.37 10.55 21.38
CA LEU A 83 9.23 10.04 20.61
C LEU A 83 8.00 9.92 21.52
N LYS A 84 6.89 10.56 21.13
CA LYS A 84 5.62 10.58 21.86
C LYS A 84 4.48 10.11 20.94
N PRO A 85 4.33 8.80 20.71
CA PRO A 85 3.28 8.29 19.84
C PRO A 85 1.90 8.56 20.45
N LEU A 86 0.94 8.93 19.62
CA LEU A 86 -0.46 9.08 20.03
C LEU A 86 -1.17 7.72 20.01
N PRO A 87 -2.27 7.56 20.76
CA PRO A 87 -3.12 6.38 20.65
C PRO A 87 -3.49 6.09 19.19
N LEU A 88 -3.45 4.80 18.82
CA LEU A 88 -3.82 4.38 17.47
C LEU A 88 -5.29 4.70 17.22
N HIS A 89 -5.56 5.38 16.11
CA HIS A 89 -6.91 5.59 15.62
C HIS A 89 -7.26 4.52 14.60
N VAL A 90 -8.38 3.82 14.82
CA VAL A 90 -8.94 2.90 13.83
C VAL A 90 -9.92 3.69 12.98
N PRO A 91 -9.65 3.90 11.68
CA PRO A 91 -10.56 4.65 10.83
C PRO A 91 -11.90 3.92 10.72
N THR A 92 -12.99 4.70 10.66
CA THR A 92 -14.32 4.15 10.44
C THR A 92 -14.46 3.76 8.97
N MET A 93 -14.77 2.49 8.72
CA MET A 93 -15.08 2.03 7.36
C MET A 93 -16.39 2.69 6.89
N PRO A 94 -16.42 3.34 5.72
CA PRO A 94 -17.64 3.91 5.17
C PRO A 94 -18.62 2.80 4.75
N SER A 95 -19.89 3.18 4.54
CA SER A 95 -20.89 2.26 3.99
C SER A 95 -20.47 1.73 2.63
N VAL A 96 -20.94 0.53 2.31
CA VAL A 96 -20.67 -0.11 1.01
C VAL A 96 -21.25 0.77 -0.10
N PRO A 97 -20.44 1.27 -1.04
CA PRO A 97 -20.96 2.06 -2.14
C PRO A 97 -21.63 1.17 -3.20
N MET A 98 -22.56 1.75 -3.96
CA MET A 98 -23.19 1.05 -5.10
C MET A 98 -22.18 0.76 -6.23
N ASN A 99 -21.28 1.72 -6.48
CA ASN A 99 -20.23 1.62 -7.49
C ASN A 99 -18.90 2.02 -6.87
N VAL A 100 -17.81 1.37 -7.29
CA VAL A 100 -16.46 1.70 -6.80
C VAL A 100 -15.52 1.94 -7.98
N ARG A 101 -14.81 3.07 -7.93
CA ARG A 101 -13.69 3.35 -8.84
C ARG A 101 -12.39 3.28 -8.06
N LEU A 102 -11.45 2.45 -8.49
CA LEU A 102 -10.10 2.37 -7.93
C LEU A 102 -9.10 2.98 -8.90
N VAL A 103 -8.15 3.74 -8.35
CA VAL A 103 -7.06 4.34 -9.13
C VAL A 103 -5.74 3.74 -8.66
N LEU A 104 -5.05 3.03 -9.55
CA LEU A 104 -3.78 2.35 -9.31
C LEU A 104 -2.61 3.37 -9.41
N GLN A 105 -2.18 3.89 -8.27
CA GLN A 105 -1.19 4.96 -8.17
C GLN A 105 0.25 4.50 -8.43
N THR A 106 0.58 3.29 -7.98
CA THR A 106 1.90 2.70 -8.18
C THR A 106 1.79 1.38 -8.92
N PRO A 107 2.84 0.94 -9.64
CA PRO A 107 2.75 -0.23 -10.51
C PRO A 107 2.30 -1.45 -9.71
N MET A 108 1.18 -2.02 -10.12
CA MET A 108 0.57 -3.16 -9.46
C MET A 108 1.04 -4.45 -10.12
N ARG A 109 1.57 -5.36 -9.30
CA ARG A 109 2.20 -6.61 -9.77
C ARG A 109 1.48 -7.80 -9.17
N LEU A 110 0.42 -8.22 -9.84
CA LEU A 110 -0.42 -9.33 -9.42
C LEU A 110 0.07 -10.65 -10.01
N LYS A 111 -0.22 -11.75 -9.30
CA LYS A 111 0.01 -13.10 -9.78
C LYS A 111 -1.28 -13.91 -9.84
N ARG A 112 -1.48 -14.62 -10.95
CA ARG A 112 -2.49 -15.66 -11.15
C ARG A 112 -1.77 -16.96 -11.50
N GLU A 113 -2.00 -18.00 -10.71
CA GLU A 113 -1.36 -19.32 -10.92
C GLU A 113 0.16 -19.25 -11.12
N GLY A 114 0.84 -18.40 -10.34
CA GLY A 114 2.29 -18.19 -10.42
C GLY A 114 2.77 -17.22 -11.49
N HIS A 115 1.93 -16.88 -12.48
CA HIS A 115 2.25 -16.01 -13.60
C HIS A 115 1.84 -14.56 -13.34
N ARG A 116 2.57 -13.59 -13.93
CA ARG A 116 2.21 -12.16 -13.82
C ARG A 116 0.97 -11.88 -14.65
N VAL A 117 0.04 -11.12 -14.08
CA VAL A 117 -1.16 -10.64 -14.78
C VAL A 117 -0.79 -9.37 -15.55
N GLY A 118 -1.05 -9.38 -16.86
CA GLY A 118 -0.87 -8.24 -17.75
C GLY A 118 -2.11 -7.34 -17.83
N VAL A 119 -1.99 -6.24 -18.56
CA VAL A 119 -3.07 -5.24 -18.76
C VAL A 119 -4.32 -5.86 -19.38
N THR A 120 -4.17 -6.73 -20.38
CA THR A 120 -5.28 -7.34 -21.14
C THR A 120 -6.02 -8.42 -20.38
N ASP A 121 -5.35 -9.09 -19.45
CA ASP A 121 -5.90 -10.25 -18.74
C ASP A 121 -6.31 -9.93 -17.29
N PHE A 122 -6.29 -8.65 -16.93
CA PHE A 122 -6.57 -8.17 -15.59
C PHE A 122 -8.06 -8.36 -15.27
N ARG A 123 -8.34 -9.10 -14.18
CA ARG A 123 -9.70 -9.33 -13.67
C ARG A 123 -9.81 -8.89 -12.22
N PHE A 124 -11.03 -8.62 -11.77
CA PHE A 124 -11.30 -8.28 -10.36
C PHE A 124 -10.77 -9.35 -9.40
N ALA A 125 -10.97 -10.63 -9.72
CA ALA A 125 -10.46 -11.75 -8.93
C ALA A 125 -8.93 -11.74 -8.76
N ASP A 126 -8.15 -11.20 -9.72
CA ASP A 126 -6.71 -11.10 -9.58
C ASP A 126 -6.33 -10.10 -8.48
N LEU A 127 -6.96 -8.91 -8.51
CA LEU A 127 -6.77 -7.88 -7.49
C LEU A 127 -7.22 -8.40 -6.13
N PHE A 128 -8.46 -8.85 -6.06
CA PHE A 128 -9.10 -9.28 -4.84
C PHE A 128 -8.37 -10.48 -4.20
N GLY A 129 -8.00 -11.48 -4.99
CA GLY A 129 -7.28 -12.66 -4.47
C GLY A 129 -5.89 -12.33 -3.93
N ASN A 130 -5.16 -11.42 -4.57
CA ASN A 130 -3.86 -10.97 -4.06
C ASN A 130 -4.01 -10.13 -2.78
N LEU A 131 -5.06 -9.31 -2.71
CA LEU A 131 -5.39 -8.49 -1.54
C LEU A 131 -5.81 -9.36 -0.35
N LEU A 132 -6.79 -10.25 -0.55
CA LEU A 132 -7.29 -11.17 0.45
C LEU A 132 -6.17 -12.06 1.02
N ARG A 133 -5.30 -12.60 0.14
CA ARG A 133 -4.14 -13.38 0.58
C ARG A 133 -3.20 -12.55 1.46
N ARG A 134 -2.92 -11.30 1.06
CA ARG A 134 -2.02 -10.42 1.81
C ARG A 134 -2.60 -10.05 3.17
N ILE A 135 -3.86 -9.63 3.23
CA ILE A 135 -4.56 -9.30 4.48
C ILE A 135 -4.60 -10.52 5.40
N SER A 136 -4.92 -11.70 4.87
CA SER A 136 -4.89 -12.96 5.62
C SER A 136 -3.52 -13.26 6.24
N MET A 137 -2.45 -13.07 5.47
CA MET A 137 -1.10 -13.29 5.99
C MET A 137 -0.69 -12.22 6.99
N LEU A 138 -1.09 -10.96 6.78
CA LEU A 138 -0.81 -9.88 7.74
C LEU A 138 -1.48 -10.15 9.08
N THR A 139 -2.75 -10.54 9.08
CA THR A 139 -3.47 -10.85 10.32
C THR A 139 -2.94 -12.12 10.97
N TYR A 140 -2.70 -13.18 10.20
CA TYR A 140 -2.20 -14.44 10.75
C TYR A 140 -0.84 -14.31 11.45
N PHE A 141 0.09 -13.50 10.91
CA PHE A 141 1.44 -13.40 11.45
C PHE A 141 1.65 -12.21 12.40
N HIS A 142 0.84 -11.16 12.30
CA HIS A 142 1.10 -9.89 13.01
C HIS A 142 -0.09 -9.39 13.83
N THR A 143 -1.15 -10.18 14.00
CA THR A 143 -2.24 -9.86 14.94
C THR A 143 -2.57 -11.06 15.81
N ASP A 144 -3.23 -10.80 16.95
CA ASP A 144 -3.67 -11.87 17.86
C ASP A 144 -4.91 -12.60 17.32
N THR A 145 -5.64 -11.96 16.39
CA THR A 145 -6.83 -12.49 15.75
C THR A 145 -6.57 -12.69 14.25
N PRO A 146 -6.32 -13.92 13.78
CA PRO A 146 -6.20 -14.19 12.35
C PRO A 146 -7.53 -13.94 11.63
N LEU A 147 -7.48 -13.57 10.35
CA LEU A 147 -8.67 -13.44 9.53
C LEU A 147 -9.30 -14.82 9.29
N GLU A 148 -10.51 -15.02 9.80
CA GLU A 148 -11.36 -16.18 9.51
C GLU A 148 -12.43 -15.79 8.48
N THR A 149 -12.36 -16.37 7.29
CA THR A 149 -13.32 -16.13 6.20
C THR A 149 -13.34 -17.30 5.23
N ASP A 150 -14.44 -17.47 4.49
CA ASP A 150 -14.52 -18.44 3.40
C ASP A 150 -13.80 -17.92 2.15
N PHE A 151 -12.52 -18.26 2.03
CA PHE A 151 -11.71 -17.88 0.87
C PHE A 151 -12.27 -18.39 -0.45
N ARG A 152 -12.86 -19.59 -0.44
CA ARG A 152 -13.34 -20.20 -1.68
C ARG A 152 -14.58 -19.47 -2.16
N ALA A 153 -15.57 -19.30 -1.28
CA ALA A 153 -16.78 -18.56 -1.62
C ALA A 153 -16.48 -17.12 -2.06
N LEU A 154 -15.56 -16.42 -1.38
CA LEU A 154 -15.17 -15.06 -1.77
C LEU A 154 -14.46 -15.01 -3.13
N MET A 155 -13.59 -15.98 -3.44
CA MET A 155 -12.90 -16.04 -4.73
C MET A 155 -13.83 -16.44 -5.87
N ASP A 156 -14.78 -17.34 -5.61
CA ASP A 156 -15.81 -17.74 -6.58
C ASP A 156 -16.70 -16.53 -6.90
N ALA A 157 -17.14 -15.79 -5.87
CA ALA A 157 -17.89 -14.54 -6.06
C ALA A 157 -17.08 -13.47 -6.81
N ALA A 158 -15.80 -13.27 -6.45
CA ALA A 158 -14.93 -12.30 -7.12
C ALA A 158 -14.67 -12.65 -8.60
N SER A 159 -14.76 -13.92 -8.98
CA SER A 159 -14.58 -14.37 -10.37
C SER A 159 -15.76 -14.01 -11.26
N ALA A 160 -16.94 -13.76 -10.69
CA ALA A 160 -18.13 -13.32 -11.40
C ALA A 160 -18.22 -11.79 -11.54
N VAL A 161 -17.33 -11.03 -10.89
CA VAL A 161 -17.35 -9.56 -10.93
C VAL A 161 -16.71 -9.06 -12.22
N GLU A 162 -17.49 -8.33 -13.01
CA GLU A 162 -17.02 -7.61 -14.18
C GLU A 162 -16.44 -6.24 -13.81
N ILE A 163 -15.43 -5.80 -14.56
CA ILE A 163 -14.79 -4.49 -14.39
C ILE A 163 -14.74 -3.74 -15.70
N GLN A 164 -14.93 -2.43 -15.63
CA GLN A 164 -14.50 -1.51 -16.67
C GLN A 164 -13.10 -1.03 -16.31
N ALA A 165 -12.13 -1.15 -17.23
CA ALA A 165 -10.73 -0.95 -16.92
C ALA A 165 -10.03 -0.11 -17.99
N GLN A 166 -9.34 0.95 -17.56
CA GLN A 166 -8.45 1.77 -18.38
C GLN A 166 -7.05 1.62 -17.82
N LEU A 167 -6.36 0.58 -18.26
CA LEU A 167 -5.10 0.13 -17.69
C LEU A 167 -3.96 0.27 -18.70
N SER A 168 -2.77 0.55 -18.18
CA SER A 168 -1.54 0.58 -18.95
C SER A 168 -0.40 -0.06 -18.16
N TRP A 169 0.66 -0.45 -18.87
CA TRP A 169 1.87 -0.96 -18.23
C TRP A 169 2.84 0.19 -18.02
N ARG A 170 3.25 0.44 -16.77
CA ARG A 170 4.30 1.40 -16.45
C ARG A 170 5.58 0.66 -16.10
N GLU A 171 6.61 0.82 -16.91
CA GLU A 171 7.95 0.38 -16.54
C GLU A 171 8.54 1.28 -15.46
N GLN A 172 9.25 0.67 -14.52
CA GLN A 172 9.96 1.39 -13.49
C GLN A 172 11.33 0.73 -13.29
N PRO A 173 12.40 1.27 -13.92
CA PRO A 173 13.73 0.73 -13.73
C PRO A 173 14.18 0.98 -12.29
N ARG A 174 14.80 -0.02 -11.67
CA ARG A 174 15.44 0.11 -10.37
C ARG A 174 16.78 -0.58 -10.37
N TYR A 175 17.80 0.13 -9.90
CA TYR A 175 19.11 -0.43 -9.66
C TYR A 175 19.14 -1.18 -8.31
N SER A 176 19.31 -2.51 -8.33
CA SER A 176 19.48 -3.31 -7.11
C SER A 176 20.96 -3.40 -6.73
N ARG A 177 21.39 -2.56 -5.79
CA ARG A 177 22.79 -2.59 -5.29
C ARG A 177 23.18 -3.92 -4.62
N ARG A 178 22.23 -4.70 -4.11
CA ARG A 178 22.52 -6.00 -3.45
C ARG A 178 22.87 -7.12 -4.44
N GLN A 179 22.37 -7.05 -5.67
CA GLN A 179 22.55 -8.10 -6.68
C GLN A 179 23.33 -7.61 -7.90
N GLY A 180 23.62 -6.30 -7.99
CA GLY A 180 24.37 -5.71 -9.10
C GLY A 180 23.63 -5.75 -10.44
N THR A 181 22.28 -5.86 -10.41
CA THR A 181 21.46 -6.00 -11.62
C THR A 181 20.37 -4.95 -11.64
N GLU A 182 20.08 -4.43 -12.83
CA GLU A 182 18.91 -3.61 -13.10
C GLU A 182 17.66 -4.49 -13.09
N MET A 183 16.73 -4.19 -12.19
CA MET A 183 15.47 -4.90 -12.09
C MET A 183 14.36 -3.98 -12.60
N SER A 184 13.59 -4.43 -13.59
CA SER A 184 12.33 -3.76 -13.95
C SER A 184 11.27 -4.12 -12.91
N LEU A 185 10.86 -3.13 -12.13
CA LEU A 185 9.74 -3.19 -11.19
C LEU A 185 8.44 -2.69 -11.82
N GLY A 186 8.32 -2.82 -13.14
CA GLY A 186 7.11 -2.45 -13.86
C GLY A 186 5.88 -3.28 -13.45
N GLY A 187 4.71 -2.71 -13.73
CA GLY A 187 3.42 -3.27 -13.37
C GLY A 187 2.26 -2.48 -13.98
N VAL A 188 1.05 -2.94 -13.68
CA VAL A 188 -0.19 -2.35 -14.18
C VAL A 188 -0.52 -1.07 -13.40
N VAL A 189 -0.87 0.01 -14.10
CA VAL A 189 -1.38 1.27 -13.54
C VAL A 189 -2.64 1.68 -14.29
N GLY A 190 -3.36 2.67 -13.79
CA GLY A 190 -4.59 3.19 -14.41
C GLY A 190 -5.80 3.05 -13.49
N GLU A 191 -6.98 2.92 -14.08
CA GLU A 191 -8.25 2.93 -13.35
C GLU A 191 -9.06 1.68 -13.61
N LEU A 192 -9.85 1.29 -12.62
CA LEU A 192 -10.82 0.23 -12.73
C LEU A 192 -12.10 0.58 -11.98
N GLU A 193 -13.24 0.21 -12.54
CA GLU A 193 -14.55 0.50 -12.00
C GLU A 193 -15.39 -0.79 -11.93
N VAL A 194 -16.02 -1.02 -10.78
CA VAL A 194 -17.02 -2.06 -10.58
C VAL A 194 -18.37 -1.37 -10.43
N ARG A 195 -19.33 -1.81 -11.25
CA ARG A 195 -20.71 -1.32 -11.26
C ARG A 195 -21.68 -2.47 -11.07
N ASP A 196 -22.90 -2.15 -10.62
CA ASP A 196 -24.05 -3.07 -10.61
C ASP A 196 -23.77 -4.44 -9.95
N THR A 197 -22.90 -4.45 -8.94
CA THR A 197 -22.45 -5.64 -8.22
C THR A 197 -22.60 -5.42 -6.72
N ASP A 198 -23.07 -6.42 -5.97
CA ASP A 198 -23.02 -6.36 -4.51
C ASP A 198 -21.57 -6.41 -4.03
N LEU A 199 -21.07 -5.25 -3.58
CA LEU A 199 -19.70 -5.09 -3.10
C LEU A 199 -19.53 -5.47 -1.64
N SER A 200 -20.61 -5.77 -0.91
CA SER A 200 -20.58 -6.10 0.52
C SER A 200 -19.54 -7.16 0.91
N PRO A 201 -19.41 -8.30 0.20
CA PRO A 201 -18.40 -9.31 0.55
C PRO A 201 -16.95 -8.87 0.31
N PHE A 202 -16.72 -7.90 -0.57
CA PHE A 202 -15.37 -7.45 -0.96
C PHE A 202 -14.94 -6.19 -0.22
N TRP A 203 -15.91 -5.39 0.23
CA TRP A 203 -15.70 -4.03 0.71
C TRP A 203 -14.67 -3.88 1.82
N PRO A 204 -14.68 -4.70 2.89
CA PRO A 204 -13.69 -4.57 3.96
C PRO A 204 -12.25 -4.73 3.46
N TYR A 205 -12.05 -5.62 2.49
CA TYR A 205 -10.74 -5.88 1.90
C TYR A 205 -10.33 -4.75 0.97
N LEU A 206 -11.21 -4.34 0.05
CA LEU A 206 -10.95 -3.26 -0.89
C LEU A 206 -10.63 -1.95 -0.17
N TRP A 207 -11.36 -1.65 0.91
CA TRP A 207 -11.13 -0.45 1.71
C TRP A 207 -9.79 -0.51 2.44
N LEU A 208 -9.49 -1.62 3.14
CA LEU A 208 -8.21 -1.82 3.84
C LEU A 208 -7.00 -1.84 2.87
N GLY A 209 -7.22 -2.29 1.64
CA GLY A 209 -6.19 -2.41 0.63
C GLY A 209 -5.55 -1.09 0.18
N GLN A 210 -6.20 0.04 0.44
CA GLN A 210 -5.61 1.37 0.25
C GLN A 210 -4.34 1.55 1.08
N TRP A 211 -4.29 0.97 2.28
CA TRP A 211 -3.11 1.01 3.16
C TRP A 211 -2.20 -0.21 2.99
N THR A 212 -2.77 -1.41 2.88
CA THR A 212 -1.94 -2.62 2.80
C THR A 212 -1.28 -2.78 1.44
N HIS A 213 -1.81 -2.11 0.40
CA HIS A 213 -1.51 -2.32 -1.02
C HIS A 213 -1.86 -3.75 -1.48
N ALA A 214 -1.81 -4.00 -2.78
CA ALA A 214 -2.05 -5.32 -3.36
C ALA A 214 -0.88 -5.82 -4.24
N GLY A 215 -0.65 -7.14 -4.21
CA GLY A 215 0.36 -7.80 -5.04
C GLY A 215 1.77 -7.78 -4.46
N THR A 216 2.75 -8.02 -5.33
CA THR A 216 4.16 -8.20 -4.93
C THR A 216 4.87 -6.86 -4.69
N ALA A 217 5.85 -6.87 -3.77
CA ALA A 217 6.63 -5.69 -3.39
C ALA A 217 5.82 -4.52 -2.80
N ALA A 218 4.68 -4.83 -2.18
CA ALA A 218 3.84 -3.89 -1.43
C ALA A 218 4.62 -3.12 -0.33
N SER A 219 5.54 -3.78 0.38
CA SER A 219 6.37 -3.13 1.41
C SER A 219 7.34 -2.08 0.84
N MET A 220 7.60 -2.12 -0.48
CA MET A 220 8.43 -1.13 -1.20
C MET A 220 7.59 -0.07 -1.93
N GLY A 221 6.27 -0.02 -1.67
CA GLY A 221 5.38 1.00 -2.21
C GLY A 221 4.67 0.63 -3.51
N LEU A 222 4.86 -0.58 -4.04
CA LEU A 222 4.14 -1.04 -5.23
C LEU A 222 2.70 -1.47 -4.89
N GLY A 223 1.83 -1.46 -5.90
CA GLY A 223 0.42 -1.88 -5.78
C GLY A 223 -0.45 -1.01 -4.89
N HIS A 224 -0.06 0.25 -4.66
CA HIS A 224 -0.88 1.24 -3.97
C HIS A 224 -2.02 1.68 -4.89
N TYR A 225 -3.22 1.74 -4.34
CA TYR A 225 -4.39 2.29 -5.00
C TYR A 225 -5.25 3.05 -3.99
N TRP A 226 -6.13 3.91 -4.46
CA TRP A 226 -7.16 4.55 -3.64
C TRP A 226 -8.54 4.38 -4.29
N ILE A 227 -9.58 4.51 -3.47
CA ILE A 227 -10.97 4.45 -3.90
C ILE A 227 -11.44 5.87 -4.20
N ALA A 228 -11.69 6.15 -5.48
CA ALA A 228 -12.04 7.49 -5.94
C ALA A 228 -13.51 7.89 -5.78
N SER A 229 -14.36 6.92 -5.44
CA SER A 229 -15.76 7.18 -5.08
C SER A 229 -15.96 7.53 -3.60
N LEU A 230 -14.91 7.45 -2.77
CA LEU A 230 -14.95 7.94 -1.40
C LEU A 230 -14.42 9.37 -1.35
N PRO A 231 -15.03 10.26 -0.54
CA PRO A 231 -14.37 11.51 -0.19
C PRO A 231 -13.01 11.15 0.40
N MET A 232 -11.93 11.74 -0.13
CA MET A 232 -10.60 11.54 0.43
C MET A 232 -10.69 11.82 1.93
N ALA A 233 -10.34 10.83 2.75
CA ALA A 233 -10.01 11.10 4.15
C ALA A 233 -8.69 11.88 4.11
N THR A 234 -8.75 13.19 3.86
CA THR A 234 -7.59 14.07 3.95
C THR A 234 -7.05 14.02 5.37
N PRO A 235 -5.72 14.10 5.50
CA PRO A 235 -5.11 15.41 5.50
C PRO A 235 -4.45 15.70 4.15
N ASP A 236 -4.63 16.94 3.75
CA ASP A 236 -4.13 17.55 2.53
C ASP A 236 -2.67 17.15 2.22
N THR A 237 -2.45 16.51 1.08
CA THR A 237 -1.25 16.73 0.28
C THR A 237 -1.67 16.51 -1.18
N ALA A 238 -1.58 17.60 -1.94
CA ALA A 238 -1.89 17.64 -3.35
C ALA A 238 -1.20 16.50 -4.11
N MET A 239 -1.93 15.85 -5.00
CA MET A 239 -1.32 15.31 -6.22
C MET A 239 -2.01 15.97 -7.41
N PRO A 240 -1.25 16.44 -8.40
CA PRO A 240 -1.81 17.06 -9.58
C PRO A 240 -2.60 16.00 -10.33
N ILE A 241 -3.81 16.39 -10.73
CA ILE A 241 -4.48 15.78 -11.87
C ILE A 241 -3.55 16.06 -13.06
N ILE A 242 -2.76 15.07 -13.49
CA ILE A 242 -2.10 15.15 -14.79
C ILE A 242 -3.19 14.90 -15.83
N SER A 243 -3.88 15.97 -16.18
CA SER A 243 -4.59 16.09 -17.44
C SER A 243 -3.56 16.30 -18.54
N SER A 244 -3.63 15.47 -19.58
CA SER A 244 -2.92 15.52 -20.87
C SER A 244 -1.41 15.27 -20.89
#